data_AF-A0A381UFF8-F1
#
_entry.id   AF-A0A381UFF8-F1
#
_cell.length_a   1.000
_cell.length_b   1.000
_cell.length_c   1.000
_cell.angle_alpha   90.00
_cell.angle_beta   90.00
_cell.angle_gamma   90.00
#
_symmetry.space_group_name_H-M   'P 1'
#
loop_
_entity.id
_entity.type
_entity.pdbx_description
1 polymer ?
#
loop_
_entity_poly.entity_id
_entity_poly.type
_entity_poly.pdbx_seq_one_letter_code
_entity_poly.pdbx_strand_id
1 'polypeptide(L)' 'MNIRWAMLVAVFSISLALITGGIIKGAYELVLAGVGLGIFLYVTRNYFK' A
#
# COMPACT_ATOMS: atom_id res chain seq x y z
N MET A 1 8.50 -1.76 -19.45
CA MET A 1 7.68 -1.70 -18.22
C MET A 1 6.80 -0.46 -18.32
N ASN A 2 5.47 -0.60 -18.32
CA ASN A 2 4.59 0.59 -18.34
C ASN A 2 4.75 1.35 -17.01
N ILE A 3 5.02 2.66 -17.07
CA ILE A 3 5.17 3.55 -15.90
C ILE A 3 4.02 3.38 -14.89
N ARG A 4 2.80 3.17 -15.40
CA ARG A 4 1.60 2.92 -14.59
C ARG A 4 1.71 1.67 -13.70
N TRP A 5 2.29 0.60 -14.21
CA TRP A 5 2.55 -0.63 -13.46
C TRP A 5 3.65 -0.45 -12.42
N ALA A 6 4.72 0.26 -12.78
CA ALA A 6 5.80 0.57 -11.83
C ALA A 6 5.29 1.42 -10.65
N MET A 7 4.41 2.39 -10.90
CA MET A 7 3.77 3.19 -9.85
C MET A 7 2.91 2.34 -8.91
N LEU A 8 2.09 1.41 -9.44
CA LEU A 8 1.28 0.52 -8.60
C LEU A 8 2.15 -0.35 -7.68
N VAL A 9 3.26 -0.88 -8.20
CA VAL A 9 4.21 -1.68 -7.42
C VAL A 9 4.89 -0.82 -6.35
N ALA A 10 5.31 0.41 -6.67
CA ALA A 10 5.94 1.29 -5.70
C ALA A 10 5.01 1.63 -4.52
N VAL A 11 3.75 1.99 -4.81
CA VAL A 11 2.76 2.30 -3.77
C VAL A 11 2.43 1.05 -2.94
N PHE A 12 2.40 -0.13 -3.56
CA PHE A 12 2.18 -1.40 -2.86
C PHE A 12 3.33 -1.70 -1.88
N SER A 13 4.57 -1.48 -2.30
CA SER A 13 5.74 -1.61 -1.42
C SER A 13 5.71 -0.64 -0.24
N ILE A 14 5.22 0.61 -0.44
CA ILE A 14 5.04 1.58 0.65
C ILE A 14 3.98 1.10 1.65
N SER A 15 2.87 0.55 1.16
CA SER A 15 1.85 -0.06 2.02
C SER A 15 2.43 -1.17 2.91
N LEU A 16 3.22 -2.08 2.33
CA LEU A 16 3.90 -3.14 3.08
C LEU A 16 4.90 -2.59 4.11
N ALA A 17 5.65 -1.55 3.76
CA ALA A 17 6.61 -0.92 4.66
C ALA A 17 5.91 -0.26 5.86
N LEU A 18 4.75 0.37 5.64
CA LEU A 18 3.94 0.96 6.71
C LEU A 18 3.36 -0.10 7.64
N ILE A 19 2.84 -1.20 7.09
CA ILE A 19 2.31 -2.32 7.89
C ILE A 19 3.44 -2.93 8.72
N THR A 20 4.55 -3.31 8.08
CA THR A 20 5.68 -3.96 8.76
C THR A 20 6.30 -3.03 9.80
N GLY A 21 6.53 -1.76 9.44
CA GLY A 21 7.07 -0.75 10.34
C GLY A 21 6.14 -0.45 11.52
N GLY A 22 4.82 -0.42 11.28
CA GLY A 22 3.81 -0.25 12.33
C GLY A 22 3.78 -1.43 13.31
N ILE A 23 3.88 -2.66 12.80
CA ILE A 23 3.97 -3.88 13.64
C ILE A 23 5.23 -3.84 14.51
N ILE A 24 6.39 -3.57 13.92
CA ILE A 24 7.67 -3.52 14.66
C ILE A 24 7.66 -2.47 15.76
N LYS A 25 7.04 -1.30 15.50
CA LYS A 25 6.99 -0.18 16.45
C LYS A 25 5.80 -0.24 17.42
N GLY A 26 4.90 -1.22 17.30
CA GLY A 26 3.66 -1.27 18.07
C GLY A 26 2.68 -0.12 17.78
N ALA A 27 2.86 0.58 16.65
CA ALA A 27 2.07 1.75 16.27
C ALA A 27 0.95 1.33 15.32
N TYR A 28 -0.23 1.09 15.90
CA TYR A 28 -1.40 0.57 15.17
C TYR A 28 -1.91 1.57 14.11
N GLU A 29 -1.71 2.87 14.28
CA GLU A 29 -2.12 3.86 13.25
C GLU A 29 -1.36 3.67 11.94
N LEU A 30 -0.07 3.30 12.00
CA LEU A 30 0.75 3.03 10.81
C LEU A 30 0.29 1.76 10.09
N VAL A 31 -0.12 0.74 10.85
CA VAL A 31 -0.69 -0.49 10.29
C VAL A 31 -1.99 -0.18 9.57
N LEU A 32 -2.89 0.58 10.20
CA LEU A 32 -4.15 1.00 9.60
C LEU A 32 -3.94 1.84 8.34
N ALA A 33 -2.98 2.78 8.37
CA ALA A 33 -2.62 3.57 7.19
C ALA A 33 -2.11 2.70 6.04
N GLY A 34 -1.24 1.73 6.35
CA GLY A 34 -0.71 0.79 5.37
C GLY A 34 -1.79 -0.11 4.76
N VAL A 35 -2.69 -0.66 5.59
CA VAL A 35 -3.85 -1.45 5.13
C VAL A 35 -4.79 -0.61 4.27
N GLY A 36 -5.10 0.62 4.69
CA GLY A 36 -5.92 1.56 3.92
C GLY A 36 -5.34 1.86 2.55
N LEU A 37 -4.02 2.08 2.47
CA LEU A 37 -3.29 2.23 1.20
C LEU A 37 -3.39 0.99 0.31
N GLY A 38 -3.31 -0.21 0.88
CA GLY A 38 -3.47 -1.48 0.16
C GLY A 38 -4.88 -1.65 -0.43
N ILE A 39 -5.91 -1.32 0.34
CA ILE A 39 -7.31 -1.34 -0.12
C ILE A 39 -7.52 -0.29 -1.22
N PHE A 40 -7.02 0.93 -1.04
CA PHE A 40 -7.09 1.99 -2.04
C PHE A 40 -6.45 1.55 -3.37
N LEU A 41 -5.29 0.91 -3.31
CA LEU A 41 -4.62 0.33 -4.48
C LEU A 41 -5.46 -0.75 -5.16
N TYR A 42 -6.04 -1.67 -4.38
CA TYR A 42 -6.89 -2.73 -4.91
C TYR A 42 -8.10 -2.16 -5.66
N VAL A 43 -8.80 -1.20 -5.04
CA VAL A 43 -9.95 -0.52 -5.63
C VAL A 43 -9.52 0.20 -6.91
N THR A 44 -8.47 1.03 -6.85
CA THR A 44 -7.95 1.76 -8.01
C THR A 44 -7.61 0.80 -9.16
N ARG A 45 -6.87 -0.28 -8.89
CA ARG A 45 -6.52 -1.26 -9.91
C ARG A 45 -7.74 -1.99 -10.50
N ASN A 46 -8.77 -2.23 -9.70
CA ASN A 46 -9.97 -2.94 -10.16
C ASN A 46 -10.97 -2.03 -10.90
N TYR A 47 -11.02 -0.74 -10.58
CA TYR A 47 -11.87 0.25 -11.25
C TYR A 47 -11.25 0.80 -12.53
N PHE A 48 -9.92 0.95 -12.59
CA PHE A 48 -9.19 1.43 -13.78
C PHE A 48 -8.70 0.27 -14.67
N LYS A 49 -9.37 -0.89 -14.57
CA LYS A 49 -9.04 -2.10 -15.32
C LYS A 49 -9.37 -1.95 -16.80
#